data_AF-A0A2A5V3F6-F1
#
_entry.id   AF-A0A2A5V3F6-F1
#
_cell.length_a   1.000
_cell.length_b   1.000
_cell.length_c   1.000
_cell.angle_alpha   90.00
_cell.angle_beta   90.00
_cell.angle_gamma   90.00
#
_symmetry.space_group_name_H-M   'P 1'
#
loop_
_entity.id
_entity.type
_entity.pdbx_description
1 polymer ?
#
loop_
_entity_poly.entity_id
_entity_poly.type
_entity_poly.pdbx_seq_one_letter_code
_entity_poly.pdbx_strand_id
1 'polypeptide(L)'
;MIIKYITFLTGIVWSYSIIKTQSVFDKKAGLIFKLFISKVSWLTLIAACYFGYKNFSIQSTIIGIASGVILVHLGFYFLRKLLVSKFSEKKLSLFKVFLEYSLIAWVVYYIFF
;
A
#
# COMPACT_ATOMS: atom_id res chain seq x y z
N MET A 1 -18.57 12.95 -12.45
CA MET A 1 -18.49 11.47 -12.46
C MET A 1 -17.05 10.98 -12.55
N ILE A 2 -16.27 11.41 -13.55
CA ILE A 2 -14.87 10.98 -13.75
C ILE A 2 -13.98 11.29 -12.53
N ILE A 3 -14.02 12.52 -12.02
CA ILE A 3 -13.21 12.93 -10.85
C ILE A 3 -13.48 12.02 -9.65
N LYS A 4 -14.75 11.75 -9.33
CA LYS A 4 -15.13 10.84 -8.24
C LYS A 4 -14.57 9.43 -8.48
N TYR A 5 -14.57 8.94 -9.72
CA TYR A 5 -14.10 7.60 -10.02
C TYR A 5 -12.57 7.51 -9.93
N ILE A 6 -11.85 8.56 -10.33
CA ILE A 6 -10.42 8.68 -10.11
C ILE A 6 -10.12 8.69 -8.61
N THR A 7 -10.84 9.49 -7.82
CA THR A 7 -10.68 9.51 -6.35
C THR A 7 -10.91 8.12 -5.73
N PHE A 8 -11.95 7.42 -6.19
CA PHE A 8 -12.23 6.05 -5.77
C PHE A 8 -11.06 5.10 -6.09
N LEU A 9 -10.60 5.09 -7.35
CA LEU A 9 -9.47 4.26 -7.77
C LEU A 9 -8.18 4.61 -7.02
N THR A 10 -7.88 5.89 -6.84
CA THR A 10 -6.73 6.35 -6.06
C THR A 10 -6.81 5.83 -4.63
N GLY A 11 -7.99 5.86 -4.00
CA GLY A 11 -8.20 5.32 -2.65
C GLY A 11 -7.93 3.81 -2.56
N ILE A 12 -8.41 3.03 -3.54
CA ILE A 12 -8.13 1.58 -3.62
C ILE A 12 -6.64 1.32 -3.82
N VAL A 13 -6.03 1.98 -4.82
CA VAL A 13 -4.61 1.80 -5.15
C VAL A 13 -3.73 2.19 -3.98
N TRP A 14 -4.00 3.31 -3.33
CA TRP A 14 -3.24 3.81 -2.19
C TRP A 14 -3.29 2.84 -1.00
N SER A 15 -4.50 2.53 -0.52
CA SER A 15 -4.69 1.66 0.64
C SER A 15 -4.14 0.26 0.40
N TYR A 16 -4.39 -0.33 -0.78
CA TYR A 16 -3.90 -1.66 -1.10
C TYR A 16 -2.39 -1.71 -1.34
N SER A 17 -1.78 -0.63 -1.88
CA SER A 17 -0.32 -0.53 -1.98
C SER A 17 0.34 -0.61 -0.61
N ILE A 18 -0.18 0.13 0.37
CA ILE A 18 0.37 0.12 1.73
C ILE A 18 0.20 -1.27 2.38
N ILE A 19 -0.96 -1.91 2.21
CA ILE A 19 -1.18 -3.29 2.67
C ILE A 19 -0.16 -4.24 2.03
N LYS A 20 0.10 -4.10 0.72
CA LYS A 20 1.05 -4.95 0.00
C LYS A 20 2.49 -4.73 0.45
N THR A 21 2.89 -3.50 0.78
CA THR A 21 4.22 -3.17 1.31
C THR A 21 4.56 -3.96 2.58
N GLN A 22 3.57 -4.32 3.40
CA GLN A 22 3.81 -5.16 4.58
C GLN A 22 4.57 -6.46 4.24
N SER A 23 4.31 -7.04 3.07
CA SER A 23 4.97 -8.29 2.63
C SER A 23 6.46 -8.12 2.27
N VAL A 24 6.94 -6.89 2.17
CA VAL A 24 8.34 -6.56 1.82
C VAL A 24 9.23 -6.53 3.06
N PHE A 25 8.69 -6.17 4.23
CA PHE A 25 9.43 -6.00 5.48
C PHE A 25 9.68 -7.32 6.24
N ASP A 26 10.77 -7.37 7.02
CA ASP A 26 11.11 -8.52 7.86
C ASP A 26 10.13 -8.71 9.02
N LYS A 27 10.08 -9.92 9.60
CA LYS A 27 9.05 -10.30 10.60
C LYS A 27 8.89 -9.32 11.77
N LYS A 28 9.98 -8.70 12.25
CA LYS A 28 9.96 -7.75 13.38
C LYS A 28 9.36 -6.40 12.98
N ALA A 29 9.92 -5.75 11.95
CA ALA A 29 9.42 -4.48 11.43
C ALA A 29 8.02 -4.63 10.80
N GLY A 30 7.77 -5.76 10.14
CA GLY A 30 6.49 -6.13 9.55
C GLY A 30 5.36 -6.29 10.58
N LEU A 31 5.66 -6.67 11.82
CA LEU A 31 4.66 -6.74 12.89
C LEU A 31 4.25 -5.34 13.37
N ILE A 32 5.22 -4.43 13.52
CA ILE A 32 4.97 -3.01 13.85
C ILE A 32 4.20 -2.35 12.70
N PHE A 33 4.63 -2.58 11.45
CA PHE A 33 3.92 -2.14 10.26
C PHE A 33 2.47 -2.65 10.22
N LYS A 34 2.27 -3.93 10.56
CA LYS A 34 0.94 -4.54 10.58
C LYS A 34 0.02 -3.90 11.62
N LEU A 35 0.53 -3.64 12.83
CA LEU A 35 -0.28 -3.10 13.92
C LEU A 35 -0.71 -1.67 13.67
N PHE A 36 0.19 -0.82 13.17
CA PHE A 36 -0.07 0.61 13.02
C PHE A 36 -0.55 0.97 11.61
N ILE A 37 0.23 0.62 10.60
CA ILE A 37 0.03 1.14 9.24
C ILE A 37 -0.97 0.28 8.45
N SER A 38 -0.89 -1.04 8.58
CA SER A 38 -1.81 -1.95 7.88
C SER A 38 -3.24 -1.78 8.41
N LYS A 39 -3.47 -1.62 9.72
CA LYS A 39 -4.83 -1.37 10.27
C LYS A 39 -5.47 -0.10 9.68
N VAL A 40 -4.75 1.01 9.66
CA VAL A 40 -5.25 2.26 9.06
C VAL A 40 -5.51 2.09 7.56
N SER A 41 -4.65 1.34 6.87
CA SER A 41 -4.81 1.06 5.44
C SER A 41 -6.02 0.19 5.14
N TRP A 42 -6.30 -0.83 5.96
CA TRP A 42 -7.52 -1.64 5.86
C TRP A 42 -8.78 -0.80 6.07
N LEU A 43 -8.78 0.11 7.05
CA LEU A 43 -9.89 1.05 7.24
C LEU A 43 -10.07 1.98 6.03
N THR A 44 -8.96 2.46 5.47
CA THR A 44 -8.98 3.31 4.26
C THR A 44 -9.51 2.54 3.05
N LEU A 45 -9.17 1.26 2.92
CA LEU A 45 -9.68 0.39 1.86
C LEU A 45 -11.20 0.19 1.99
N ILE A 46 -11.69 -0.07 3.20
CA ILE A 46 -13.13 -0.20 3.48
C ILE A 46 -13.85 1.11 3.17
N ALA A 47 -13.29 2.25 3.56
CA ALA A 47 -13.84 3.57 3.25
C ALA A 47 -13.89 3.84 1.74
N ALA A 48 -12.86 3.45 1.00
CA ALA A 48 -12.83 3.54 -0.46
C ALA A 48 -13.89 2.63 -1.10
N CYS A 49 -14.05 1.39 -0.63
CA CYS A 49 -15.12 0.49 -1.08
C CYS A 49 -16.52 1.05 -0.80
N TYR A 50 -16.73 1.61 0.40
CA TYR A 50 -18.00 2.25 0.76
C TYR A 50 -18.29 3.47 -0.11
N PHE A 51 -17.27 4.31 -0.36
CA PHE A 51 -17.39 5.45 -1.27
C PHE A 51 -17.74 4.98 -2.69
N GLY A 52 -17.11 3.92 -3.18
CA GLY A 52 -17.41 3.31 -4.47
C GLY A 52 -18.86 2.84 -4.57
N TYR A 53 -19.29 2.03 -3.61
CA TYR A 53 -20.66 1.51 -3.50
C TYR A 53 -21.71 2.63 -3.45
N LYS A 54 -21.44 3.73 -2.72
CA LYS A 54 -22.38 4.86 -2.58
C LYS A 54 -22.49 5.72 -3.84
N ASN A 55 -21.46 5.80 -4.67
CA ASN A 55 -21.40 6.73 -5.80
C ASN A 55 -21.52 6.07 -7.18
N PHE A 56 -21.35 4.75 -7.27
CA PHE A 56 -21.33 4.02 -8.54
C PHE A 56 -22.16 2.74 -8.48
N SER A 57 -22.42 2.14 -9.65
CA SER A 57 -23.07 0.83 -9.71
C SER A 57 -22.19 -0.25 -9.07
N ILE A 58 -22.82 -1.33 -8.61
CA ILE A 58 -22.08 -2.46 -8.03
C ILE A 58 -21.07 -3.06 -9.04
N GLN A 59 -21.45 -3.14 -10.32
CA GLN A 59 -20.59 -3.64 -11.39
C GLN A 59 -19.32 -2.78 -11.54
N SER A 60 -19.49 -1.46 -11.65
CA SER A 60 -18.35 -0.54 -11.78
C SER A 60 -17.48 -0.49 -10.52
N THR A 61 -18.08 -0.63 -9.34
CA THR A 61 -17.35 -0.73 -8.07
C THR A 61 -16.46 -1.98 -8.04
N ILE A 62 -17.00 -3.14 -8.41
CA ILE A 62 -16.25 -4.40 -8.46
C ILE A 62 -15.10 -4.32 -9.47
N ILE A 63 -15.37 -3.79 -10.67
CA ILE A 63 -14.34 -3.60 -11.71
C ILE A 63 -13.25 -2.64 -11.22
N GLY A 64 -13.61 -1.55 -10.54
CA GLY A 64 -12.67 -0.61 -9.96
C GLY A 64 -11.78 -1.22 -8.87
N ILE A 65 -12.37 -2.02 -7.97
CA ILE A 65 -11.60 -2.75 -6.95
C ILE A 65 -10.64 -3.74 -7.61
N ALA A 66 -11.13 -4.57 -8.54
CA ALA A 66 -10.33 -5.57 -9.23
C ALA A 66 -9.17 -4.93 -10.02
N SER A 67 -9.46 -3.90 -10.80
CA SER A 67 -8.45 -3.16 -11.57
C SER A 67 -7.43 -2.48 -10.67
N GLY A 68 -7.84 -1.86 -9.56
CA GLY A 68 -6.93 -1.27 -8.58
C GLY A 68 -6.00 -2.30 -7.95
N VAL A 69 -6.51 -3.45 -7.54
CA VAL A 69 -5.72 -4.56 -6.99
C VAL A 69 -4.72 -5.09 -8.01
N ILE A 70 -5.15 -5.35 -9.25
CA ILE A 70 -4.29 -5.84 -10.34
C ILE A 70 -3.19 -4.82 -10.63
N LEU A 71 -3.53 -3.52 -10.71
CA LEU A 71 -2.57 -2.45 -10.96
C LEU A 71 -1.49 -2.40 -9.88
N VAL A 72 -1.85 -2.57 -8.62
CA VAL A 72 -0.87 -2.63 -7.53
C VAL A 72 0.05 -3.85 -7.66
N HIS A 73 -0.47 -5.05 -7.95
CA HIS A 73 0.39 -6.23 -8.12
C HIS A 73 1.37 -6.07 -9.28
N LEU A 74 0.89 -5.57 -10.42
CA LEU A 74 1.75 -5.26 -11.58
C LEU A 74 2.78 -4.19 -11.21
N GLY A 75 2.36 -3.12 -10.54
CA GLY A 75 3.25 -2.05 -10.08
C GLY A 75 4.39 -2.56 -9.20
N PHE A 76 4.08 -3.40 -8.20
CA PHE A 76 5.10 -4.01 -7.34
C PHE A 76 6.01 -4.97 -8.11
N TYR A 77 5.48 -5.74 -9.06
CA TYR A 77 6.27 -6.63 -9.91
C TYR A 77 7.28 -5.83 -10.76
N PHE A 78 6.82 -4.79 -11.45
CA PHE A 78 7.69 -3.93 -12.26
C PHE A 78 8.70 -3.18 -11.39
N LEU A 79 8.27 -2.65 -10.24
CA LEU A 79 9.16 -1.95 -9.31
C LEU A 79 10.29 -2.87 -8.82
N ARG A 80 9.97 -4.11 -8.44
CA ARG A 80 10.99 -5.10 -8.05
C ARG A 80 11.97 -5.37 -9.18
N LYS A 81 11.47 -5.58 -10.41
CA LYS A 81 12.31 -5.81 -11.59
C LYS A 81 13.24 -4.62 -11.87
N LEU A 82 12.73 -3.39 -11.81
CA LEU A 82 13.51 -2.17 -12.00
C LEU A 82 14.59 -2.02 -10.93
N LEU A 83 14.23 -2.25 -9.66
CA LEU A 83 15.16 -2.15 -8.55
C LEU A 83 16.30 -3.17 -8.65
N VAL A 84 15.99 -4.44 -8.94
CA VAL A 84 17.01 -5.49 -9.11
C VAL A 84 17.90 -5.22 -10.33
N SER A 85 17.35 -4.65 -11.40
CA SER A 85 18.14 -4.32 -12.60
C SER A 85 19.10 -3.13 -12.40
N LYS A 86 18.77 -2.19 -11.50
CA LYS A 86 19.56 -0.96 -11.26
C LYS A 86 20.46 -1.03 -10.02
N PHE A 87 20.09 -1.84 -9.03
CA PHE A 87 20.80 -1.94 -7.75
C PHE A 87 21.27 -3.36 -7.52
N SER A 88 22.51 -3.51 -7.04
CA SER A 88 22.97 -4.82 -6.56
C SER A 88 22.17 -5.28 -5.35
N GLU A 89 22.00 -6.58 -5.19
CA GLU A 89 21.34 -7.25 -4.06
C GLU A 89 21.73 -6.63 -2.70
N LYS A 90 23.02 -6.33 -2.51
CA LYS A 90 23.56 -5.72 -1.29
C LYS A 90 23.02 -4.31 -1.03
N LYS A 91 22.90 -3.47 -2.06
CA LYS A 91 22.33 -2.11 -1.93
C LYS A 91 20.83 -2.16 -1.67
N LEU A 92 20.12 -3.10 -2.28
CA LEU A 92 18.69 -3.32 -2.07
C LEU A 92 18.39 -3.74 -0.62
N SER A 93 19.20 -4.66 -0.08
CA SER A 93 19.11 -5.09 1.32
C SER A 93 19.36 -3.94 2.30
N LEU A 94 20.41 -3.13 2.07
CA LEU A 94 20.67 -1.95 2.90
C LEU A 94 19.51 -0.94 2.85
N PHE A 95 18.92 -0.71 1.69
CA PHE A 95 17.78 0.19 1.54
C PHE A 95 16.54 -0.35 2.29
N LYS A 96 16.29 -1.66 2.24
CA LYS A 96 15.21 -2.29 3.02
C LYS A 96 15.41 -2.06 4.52
N VAL A 97 16.62 -2.31 5.03
CA VAL A 97 16.96 -2.10 6.45
C VAL A 97 16.78 -0.63 6.85
N PHE A 98 17.21 0.30 6.01
CA PHE A 98 17.00 1.73 6.24
C PHE A 98 15.51 2.09 6.36
N LEU A 99 14.66 1.56 5.47
CA LEU A 99 13.22 1.78 5.55
C LEU A 99 12.61 1.19 6.82
N GLU A 100 13.05 0.01 7.25
CA GLU A 100 12.56 -0.62 8.49
C GLU A 100 12.86 0.23 9.73
N TYR A 101 14.10 0.70 9.88
CA TYR A 101 14.46 1.57 11.00
C TYR A 101 13.75 2.93 10.95
N SER A 102 13.63 3.51 9.75
CA SER A 102 12.90 4.77 9.55
C SER A 102 11.43 4.63 9.97
N LEU A 103 10.82 3.50 9.66
CA LEU A 103 9.43 3.20 10.01
C LEU A 103 9.25 3.06 11.52
N ILE A 104 10.18 2.35 12.18
CA ILE A 104 10.18 2.22 13.65
C ILE A 104 10.32 3.60 14.29
N ALA A 105 11.27 4.42 13.82
CA ALA A 105 11.47 5.77 14.31
C ALA A 105 10.22 6.64 14.16
N TRP A 106 9.53 6.55 13.01
CA TRP A 106 8.28 7.27 12.76
C TRP A 106 7.14 6.83 13.70
N VAL A 107 6.99 5.53 13.93
CA VAL A 107 5.98 5.01 14.86
C VAL A 107 6.27 5.48 16.28
N VAL A 108 7.53 5.40 16.73
CA VAL A 108 7.94 5.90 18.05
C VAL A 108 7.65 7.39 18.15
N TYR A 109 8.06 8.19 17.17
CA TYR A 109 7.79 9.63 17.15
C TYR A 109 6.29 9.92 17.30
N TYR A 110 5.44 9.29 16.49
CA TYR A 110 3.99 9.52 16.50
C TYR A 110 3.29 9.08 17.81
N ILE A 111 3.87 8.15 18.56
CA ILE A 111 3.32 7.69 19.85
C ILE A 111 3.71 8.64 21.00
N PHE A 112 4.92 9.20 20.96
CA PHE A 112 5.49 9.95 22.08
C PHE A 112 5.47 11.47 21.91
N PHE A 113 5.25 12.00 20.70
CA PHE A 113 5.22 13.43 20.36
C PHE A 113 4.00 13.76 19.50
#